data_AF-A0A6P0N907-F1
#
_entry.id   AF-A0A6P0N907-F1
#
_cell.length_a   1.000
_cell.length_b   1.000
_cell.length_c   1.000
_cell.angle_alpha   90.00
_cell.angle_beta   90.00
_cell.angle_gamma   90.00
#
_symmetry.space_group_name_H-M   'P 1'
#
loop_
_entity.id
_entity.type
_entity.pdbx_description
1 polymer ?
#
loop_
_entity_poly.entity_id
_entity_poly.type
_entity_poly.pdbx_seq_one_letter_code
_entity_poly.pdbx_strand_id
1 'polypeptide(L)'
;MHPIRSSHDENYDGVMKVLKGDRAPVTSLNLRPGDLQIFKGRYSLHRVTKVEGSIPRYTAIFSYTKDPQMYSKVYRSIQLYGKALPTHYQLDKTDMRTDGLQD
;
A
#
# COMPACT_ATOMS: atom_id res chain seq x y z
N MET A 1 -6.65 -7.26 12.10
CA MET A 1 -7.21 -6.39 11.04
C MET A 1 -7.60 -7.30 9.89
N HIS A 2 -8.89 -7.38 9.53
CA HIS A 2 -9.32 -8.22 8.42
C HIS A 2 -9.12 -7.46 7.10
N PRO A 3 -8.52 -8.08 6.07
CA PRO A 3 -8.36 -7.45 4.78
C PRO A 3 -9.73 -7.19 4.14
N ILE A 4 -9.90 -6.02 3.52
CA ILE A 4 -11.15 -5.65 2.82
C ILE A 4 -11.19 -6.22 1.40
N ARG A 5 -10.03 -6.53 0.82
CA ARG A 5 -9.86 -7.18 -0.50
C ARG A 5 -9.25 -8.57 -0.34
N SER A 6 -9.44 -9.43 -1.33
CA SER A 6 -8.79 -10.73 -1.47
C SER A 6 -8.36 -10.98 -2.92
N SER A 7 -7.54 -12.01 -3.17
CA SER A 7 -7.13 -12.38 -4.53
C SER A 7 -8.29 -12.78 -5.46
N HIS A 8 -9.48 -13.02 -4.91
CA HIS A 8 -10.66 -13.44 -5.66
C HIS A 8 -11.78 -12.39 -5.62
N ASP A 9 -11.63 -11.33 -4.82
CA ASP A 9 -12.68 -10.34 -4.60
C ASP A 9 -12.08 -8.98 -4.27
N GLU A 10 -12.32 -8.04 -5.18
CA GLU A 10 -11.98 -6.63 -5.05
C GLU A 10 -12.84 -5.90 -4.02
N ASN A 11 -14.01 -6.45 -3.67
CA ASN A 11 -14.96 -5.90 -2.71
C ASN A 11 -15.23 -4.40 -2.97
N TYR A 12 -15.48 -4.05 -4.23
CA TYR A 12 -15.66 -2.66 -4.65
C TYR A 12 -16.76 -1.96 -3.84
N ASP A 13 -17.84 -2.65 -3.51
CA ASP A 13 -18.94 -2.11 -2.70
C ASP A 13 -18.49 -1.77 -1.28
N GLY A 14 -17.76 -2.67 -0.62
CA GLY A 14 -17.21 -2.43 0.71
C GLY A 14 -16.18 -1.29 0.71
N VAL A 15 -15.27 -1.29 -0.27
CA VAL A 15 -14.30 -0.20 -0.47
C VAL A 15 -15.02 1.14 -0.68
N MET A 16 -16.03 1.17 -1.54
CA MET A 16 -16.80 2.37 -1.85
C MET A 16 -17.55 2.91 -0.63
N LYS A 17 -18.11 2.05 0.21
CA LYS A 17 -18.75 2.48 1.47
C LYS A 17 -17.76 3.23 2.36
N VAL A 18 -16.55 2.69 2.52
CA VAL A 18 -15.49 3.35 3.32
C VAL A 18 -15.07 4.68 2.70
N LEU A 19 -14.92 4.73 1.37
CA LEU A 19 -14.59 5.96 0.65
C LEU A 19 -15.71 7.03 0.76
N LYS A 20 -16.98 6.60 0.80
CA LYS A 20 -18.15 7.46 1.05
C LYS A 20 -18.32 7.88 2.51
N GLY A 21 -17.44 7.42 3.40
CA GLY A 21 -17.35 7.90 4.77
C GLY A 21 -17.79 6.88 5.82
N ASP A 22 -18.20 5.68 5.46
CA ASP A 22 -18.45 4.62 6.44
C ASP A 22 -17.16 4.30 7.21
N ARG A 23 -17.24 4.39 8.55
CA ARG A 23 -16.12 4.11 9.45
C ARG A 23 -16.32 2.85 10.27
N ALA A 24 -17.47 2.18 10.18
CA ALA A 24 -17.72 0.94 10.91
C ALA A 24 -16.63 -0.13 10.71
N PRO A 25 -16.06 -0.35 9.50
CA PRO A 25 -14.99 -1.34 9.32
C PRO A 25 -13.58 -0.78 9.57
N VAL A 26 -13.44 0.51 9.93
CA VAL A 26 -12.13 1.18 10.04
C VAL A 26 -11.56 1.02 11.44
N THR A 27 -10.35 0.45 11.54
CA THR A 27 -9.56 0.45 12.77
C THR A 27 -8.60 1.65 12.78
N SER A 28 -8.78 2.56 13.73
CA SER A 28 -7.86 3.67 13.96
C SER A 28 -6.78 3.28 14.96
N LEU A 29 -5.53 3.63 14.67
CA LEU A 29 -4.37 3.33 15.53
C LEU A 29 -3.68 4.63 15.95
N ASN A 30 -3.41 4.79 17.24
CA ASN A 30 -2.62 5.89 17.77
C ASN A 30 -1.16 5.46 17.89
N LEU A 31 -0.40 5.63 16.80
CA LEU A 31 0.98 5.15 16.70
C LEU A 31 1.94 6.02 17.50
N ARG A 32 2.85 5.36 18.22
CA ARG A 32 3.94 5.97 18.97
C ARG A 32 5.29 5.65 18.31
N PRO A 33 6.34 6.45 18.58
CA PRO A 33 7.69 6.09 18.15
C PRO A 33 8.08 4.68 18.60
N GLY A 34 8.54 3.86 17.66
CA GLY A 34 8.90 2.46 17.90
C GLY A 34 7.79 1.44 17.59
N ASP A 35 6.54 1.85 17.39
CA ASP A 35 5.48 0.94 16.99
C ASP A 35 5.74 0.36 15.59
N LEU A 36 5.58 -0.96 15.43
CA LEU A 36 5.70 -1.67 14.16
C LEU A 36 4.33 -2.09 13.65
N GLN A 37 4.02 -1.72 12.41
CA GLN A 37 2.81 -2.15 11.72
C GLN A 37 3.16 -3.12 10.60
N ILE A 38 2.49 -4.28 10.60
CA ILE A 38 2.58 -5.28 9.53
C ILE A 38 1.17 -5.51 8.99
N PHE A 39 0.99 -5.28 7.69
CA PHE A 39 -0.30 -5.47 7.03
C PHE A 39 -0.10 -5.89 5.57
N LYS A 40 -1.14 -6.49 4.98
CA LYS A 40 -1.14 -6.87 3.56
C LYS A 40 -1.54 -5.66 2.72
N GLY A 41 -0.55 -4.98 2.14
CA GLY A 41 -0.73 -3.70 1.43
C GLY A 41 -1.88 -3.69 0.43
N ARG A 42 -1.84 -4.56 -0.60
CA ARG A 42 -2.87 -4.59 -1.65
C ARG A 42 -4.25 -5.05 -1.17
N TYR A 43 -4.31 -5.72 -0.02
CA TYR A 43 -5.52 -6.31 0.54
C TYR A 43 -6.22 -5.38 1.55
N SER A 44 -5.56 -4.27 1.92
CA SER A 44 -5.99 -3.39 3.00
C SER A 44 -6.14 -1.96 2.49
N LEU A 45 -7.34 -1.39 2.60
CA LEU A 45 -7.52 0.04 2.45
C LEU A 45 -6.96 0.74 3.70
N HIS A 46 -6.03 1.67 3.51
CA HIS A 46 -5.38 2.39 4.61
C HIS A 46 -5.17 3.84 4.25
N ARG A 47 -5.18 4.70 5.27
CA ARG A 47 -4.97 6.15 5.15
C ARG A 47 -4.16 6.65 6.33
N VAL A 48 -3.24 7.56 6.07
CA VAL A 48 -2.59 8.37 7.11
C VAL A 48 -3.26 9.73 7.20
N THR A 49 -3.39 10.26 8.41
CA THR A 49 -3.78 11.67 8.59
C THR A 49 -2.67 12.59 8.08
N LYS A 50 -3.08 13.80 7.66
CA LYS A 50 -2.14 14.88 7.33
C LYS A 50 -1.24 15.15 8.54
N VAL A 51 0.04 15.35 8.29
CA VAL A 51 0.99 15.75 9.34
C VAL A 51 0.79 17.23 9.62
N GLU A 52 0.62 17.58 10.90
CA GLU A 52 0.37 18.95 11.38
C GLU A 52 1.26 19.23 12.60
N GLY A 53 1.52 20.51 12.88
CA GLY A 53 2.37 20.96 13.99
C GLY A 53 3.86 21.12 13.62
N SER A 54 4.68 21.43 14.64
CA SER A 54 6.12 21.72 14.47
C SER A 54 7.04 20.51 14.61
N ILE A 55 6.52 19.38 15.10
CA ILE A 55 7.31 18.16 15.33
C ILE A 55 7.23 17.28 14.07
N PRO A 56 8.37 16.92 13.46
CA PRO A 56 8.38 16.04 12.29
C PRO A 56 7.95 14.61 12.65
N ARG A 57 7.17 13.97 11.76
CA ARG A 57 6.83 12.54 11.85
C ARG A 57 7.68 11.75 10.86
N TYR A 58 8.63 10.97 11.37
CA TYR A 58 9.43 10.05 10.56
C TYR A 58 8.82 8.65 10.56
N THR A 59 8.83 7.99 9.39
CA THR A 59 8.34 6.62 9.24
C THR A 59 9.23 5.88 8.26
N ALA A 60 9.74 4.71 8.66
CA ALA A 60 10.40 3.79 7.74
C ALA A 60 9.37 2.80 7.19
N ILE A 61 9.33 2.66 5.86
CA ILE A 61 8.41 1.76 5.19
C ILE A 61 9.23 0.70 4.47
N PHE A 62 8.94 -0.56 4.79
CA PHE A 62 9.50 -1.71 4.10
C PHE A 62 8.38 -2.42 3.34
N SER A 63 8.65 -2.80 2.10
CA SER A 63 7.74 -3.59 1.28
C SER A 63 8.38 -4.94 0.98
N TYR A 64 7.63 -6.01 1.19
CA TYR A 64 8.10 -7.38 0.97
C TYR A 64 7.16 -8.09 0.00
N THR A 65 7.76 -8.90 -0.87
CA THR A 65 7.07 -9.77 -1.81
C THR A 65 7.67 -11.17 -1.69
N LYS A 66 6.84 -12.20 -1.91
CA LYS A 66 7.33 -13.58 -2.01
C LYS A 66 7.92 -13.90 -3.39
N ASP A 67 7.50 -13.14 -4.40
CA ASP A 67 7.95 -13.32 -5.77
C ASP A 67 9.25 -12.53 -6.00
N PRO A 68 10.39 -13.21 -6.25
CA PRO A 68 11.67 -12.55 -6.47
C PRO A 68 11.72 -11.76 -7.79
N GLN A 69 10.77 -11.98 -8.70
CA GLN A 69 10.64 -11.22 -9.96
C GLN A 69 9.69 -10.04 -9.84
N MET A 70 9.08 -9.80 -8.68
CA MET A 70 8.16 -8.67 -8.50
C MET A 70 8.93 -7.37 -8.26
N TYR A 71 8.84 -6.45 -9.23
CA TYR A 71 9.37 -5.09 -9.15
C TYR A 71 8.25 -4.05 -9.31
N SER A 72 8.43 -2.87 -8.73
CA SER A 72 7.52 -1.74 -8.96
C SER A 72 7.65 -1.23 -10.40
N LYS A 73 6.55 -0.79 -10.99
CA LYS A 73 6.58 -0.09 -12.29
C LYS A 73 7.44 1.18 -12.19
N VAL A 74 8.08 1.57 -13.29
CA VAL A 74 9.03 2.71 -13.33
C VAL A 74 8.39 3.97 -12.77
N TYR A 75 7.17 4.31 -13.23
CA TYR A 75 6.47 5.52 -12.78
C TYR A 75 6.20 5.51 -11.27
N ARG A 76 5.90 4.34 -10.68
CA ARG A 76 5.67 4.18 -9.23
C ARG A 76 6.95 4.34 -8.44
N SER A 77 8.05 3.75 -8.91
CA SER A 77 9.35 3.90 -8.23
C SER A 77 9.79 5.36 -8.20
N ILE A 78 9.60 6.11 -9.29
CA ILE A 78 9.87 7.56 -9.31
C ILE A 78 8.94 8.32 -8.37
N GLN A 79 7.64 8.02 -8.38
CA GLN A 79 6.67 8.69 -7.51
C GLN A 79 6.99 8.51 -6.02
N LEU A 80 7.41 7.30 -5.62
CA LEU A 80 7.64 6.96 -4.21
C LEU A 80 9.06 7.31 -3.74
N TYR A 81 10.06 7.13 -4.58
CA TYR A 81 11.48 7.20 -4.20
C TYR A 81 12.26 8.28 -4.95
N GLY A 82 11.63 9.01 -5.86
CA GLY A 82 12.26 10.03 -6.70
C GLY A 82 13.16 9.47 -7.82
N LYS A 83 13.32 8.15 -7.93
CA LYS A 83 14.15 7.50 -8.95
C LYS A 83 13.70 6.08 -9.28
N ALA A 84 14.07 5.62 -10.47
CA ALA A 84 13.99 4.23 -10.88
C ALA A 84 15.40 3.71 -11.21
N LEU A 85 15.67 2.45 -10.85
CA LEU A 85 16.93 1.76 -11.17
C LEU A 85 16.85 1.08 -12.55
N PRO A 86 17.99 0.75 -13.20
CA PRO A 86 18.00 0.08 -14.50
C PRO A 86 17.14 -1.19 -14.57
N THR A 87 17.10 -1.97 -13.48
CA THR A 87 16.26 -3.16 -13.36
C THR A 87 14.77 -2.86 -13.49
N HIS A 88 14.31 -1.72 -12.99
CA HIS A 88 12.91 -1.31 -13.15
C HIS A 88 12.58 -1.06 -14.63
N TYR A 89 13.46 -0.40 -15.38
CA TYR A 89 13.25 -0.15 -16.81
C TYR A 89 13.28 -1.42 -17.66
N GLN A 90 14.16 -2.37 -17.32
CA GLN A 90 14.24 -3.66 -17.99
C GLN A 90 12.96 -4.47 -17.83
N LEU A 91 12.32 -4.38 -16.66
CA LEU A 91 11.17 -5.19 -16.26
C LEU A 91 9.82 -4.45 -16.40
N ASP A 92 9.81 -3.16 -16.74
CA ASP A 92 8.58 -2.36 -16.83
C ASP A 92 7.59 -2.90 -17.87
N LYS A 93 8.12 -3.54 -18.92
CA LYS A 93 7.37 -4.12 -20.05
C LYS A 93 6.63 -5.42 -19.71
N THR A 94 7.00 -6.07 -18.61
CA THR A 94 6.36 -7.30 -18.16
C THR A 94 5.30 -6.98 -17.11
N ASP A 95 4.10 -7.52 -17.29
CA ASP A 95 3.06 -7.43 -16.27
C ASP A 95 3.18 -8.62 -15.31
N MET A 96 4.02 -8.46 -14.27
CA MET A 96 4.42 -9.54 -13.36
C MET A 96 3.53 -9.65 -12.12
N ARG A 97 2.22 -9.47 -12.28
CA ARG A 97 1.30 -9.53 -11.15
C ARG A 97 0.76 -10.92 -10.91
N THR A 98 0.89 -11.37 -9.68
CA THR A 98 0.51 -12.73 -9.28
C THR A 98 -0.58 -12.76 -8.21
N ASP A 99 -1.05 -11.60 -7.74
CA ASP A 99 -2.00 -11.51 -6.62
C ASP A 99 -3.48 -11.39 -7.02
N GLY A 100 -3.78 -11.38 -8.33
CA GLY A 100 -5.13 -11.35 -8.88
C GLY A 100 -5.86 -10.01 -8.72
N LEU A 101 -5.21 -9.00 -8.15
CA LEU A 101 -5.81 -7.69 -7.88
C LEU A 101 -5.48 -6.68 -8.96
N GLN A 102 -6.47 -5.88 -9.34
CA GLN A 102 -6.33 -4.73 -10.22
C GLN A 102 -5.64 -3.56 -9.52
N ASP A 103 -5.05 -2.67 -10.32
CA ASP A 103 -4.25 -1.54 -9.87
C ASP A 103 -5.02 -0.25 -9.64
#